data_AF-A0A436RUE3-F1
#
_entry.id   AF-A0A436RUE3-F1
#
_cell.length_a   1.000
_cell.length_b   1.000
_cell.length_c   1.000
_cell.angle_alpha   90.00
_cell.angle_beta   90.00
_cell.angle_gamma   90.00
#
_symmetry.space_group_name_H-M   'P 1'
#
loop_
_entity.id
_entity.type
_entity.pdbx_description
1 polymer ?
#
loop_
_entity_poly.entity_id
_entity_poly.type
_entity_poly.pdbx_seq_one_letter_code
_entity_poly.pdbx_strand_id
1 'polypeptide(L)'
;MPVENTTPNRGYQKPFGSNNLEDDVLRLIAALDAIDVDVAGLLVSVTQRALLVHSHVISETTGLQAALDAKQDESEKGNANGYASLGPDGKVPAAQLPSALFGSLNYQGDWNANTNTPTIPAAAAGNKGWYYMVSVAGATSVGGITDWKVGDWAVSDGTKWVKIDNTDAVASVAGKSGAVTLQVADITDMSANGRSLAQAANYAAMKTLLAITAADITNASANGRSLITAADYAAMRTLLGLVAAATAATASTLAQRDASGDITTRLFRSEYAAPGATGYFCGQNALGAGADNYIRPMTPARAAALLTPSMQLQRFYESAPQTWTNGGTLTLAHGLGVRPNIYHAYATCISADGGYSAGEEILLAAWASDAADGRGVSLRPDATNIKVVMGANGLVMLSATGGYSYKSNPSSTWKLIIRAWA
;
A
#
# COMPACT_ATOMS: atom_id res chain seq x y z
N MET A 1 86.09 139.57 45.38
CA MET A 1 85.16 138.98 44.40
C MET A 1 84.37 137.90 45.11
N PRO A 2 83.04 137.85 44.96
CA PRO A 2 82.23 136.86 45.65
C PRO A 2 82.53 135.44 45.16
N VAL A 3 82.49 134.46 46.07
CA VAL A 3 82.79 133.05 45.81
C VAL A 3 81.56 132.36 45.19
N GLU A 4 81.77 131.64 44.09
CA GLU A 4 80.72 130.90 43.38
C GLU A 4 80.29 129.62 44.11
N ASN A 5 78.98 129.38 44.17
CA ASN A 5 78.38 128.17 44.74
C ASN A 5 77.04 127.86 44.05
N THR A 6 76.81 126.62 43.58
CA THR A 6 75.61 126.25 42.80
C THR A 6 75.03 124.86 43.17
N THR A 7 73.83 124.52 42.66
CA THR A 7 73.20 123.19 42.83
C THR A 7 73.78 122.15 41.86
N PRO A 8 73.98 120.87 42.27
CA PRO A 8 74.61 119.86 41.41
C PRO A 8 73.81 119.46 40.16
N ASN A 9 72.48 119.35 40.26
CA ASN A 9 71.66 118.77 39.17
C ASN A 9 71.30 119.78 38.08
N ARG A 10 71.17 121.06 38.46
CA ARG A 10 70.62 122.12 37.60
C ARG A 10 71.45 123.41 37.60
N GLY A 11 72.52 123.48 38.38
CA GLY A 11 73.43 124.62 38.37
C GLY A 11 72.88 125.91 38.98
N TYR A 12 71.71 125.90 39.62
CA TYR A 12 71.14 127.10 40.25
C TYR A 12 72.05 127.68 41.34
N GLN A 13 72.18 129.01 41.37
CA GLN A 13 73.03 129.74 42.30
C GLN A 13 72.62 129.52 43.78
N LYS A 14 73.60 129.55 44.70
CA LYS A 14 73.39 129.39 46.14
C LYS A 14 74.17 130.46 46.93
N PRO A 15 73.65 130.89 48.09
CA PRO A 15 74.43 131.66 49.04
C PRO A 15 75.72 130.94 49.48
N PHE A 16 76.73 131.70 49.90
CA PHE A 16 77.95 131.15 50.49
C PHE A 16 78.44 132.02 51.64
N GLY A 17 78.71 131.41 52.81
CA GLY A 17 78.91 132.13 54.06
C GLY A 17 80.09 133.12 54.11
N SER A 18 81.00 133.09 53.13
CA SER A 18 82.09 134.06 52.98
C SER A 18 81.72 135.30 52.16
N ASN A 19 80.55 135.31 51.52
CA ASN A 19 80.07 136.43 50.72
C ASN A 19 79.34 137.46 51.59
N ASN A 20 79.30 138.70 51.12
CA ASN A 20 78.47 139.72 51.74
C ASN A 20 76.99 139.48 51.39
N LEU A 21 76.09 139.94 52.25
CA LEU A 21 74.65 139.71 52.12
C LEU A 21 74.10 140.19 50.77
N GLU A 22 74.59 141.32 50.25
CA GLU A 22 74.16 141.87 48.96
C GLU A 22 74.44 140.91 47.79
N ASP A 23 75.64 140.31 47.76
CA ASP A 23 76.02 139.35 46.72
C ASP A 23 75.19 138.05 46.80
N ASP A 24 74.88 137.58 48.01
CA ASP A 24 74.08 136.36 48.20
C ASP A 24 72.59 136.57 47.91
N VAL A 25 72.05 137.77 48.17
CA VAL A 25 70.68 138.14 47.75
C VAL A 25 70.57 138.16 46.23
N LEU A 26 71.54 138.75 45.53
CA LEU A 26 71.57 138.74 44.06
C LEU A 26 71.68 137.31 43.49
N ARG A 27 72.42 136.41 44.15
CA ARG A 27 72.48 135.00 43.76
C ARG A 27 71.16 134.25 43.96
N LEU A 28 70.44 134.51 45.05
CA LEU A 28 69.12 133.91 45.26
C LEU A 28 68.11 134.38 44.21
N ILE A 29 68.16 135.65 43.82
CA ILE A 29 67.34 136.19 42.72
C ILE A 29 67.68 135.43 41.41
N ALA A 30 68.96 135.32 41.06
CA ALA A 30 69.38 134.60 39.86
C ALA A 30 68.99 133.10 39.87
N ALA A 31 69.00 132.46 41.03
CA ALA A 31 68.55 131.07 41.18
C ALA A 31 67.05 130.92 40.93
N LEU A 32 66.24 131.85 41.43
CA LEU A 32 64.79 131.86 41.22
C LEU A 32 64.45 132.09 39.75
N ASP A 33 65.11 133.04 39.09
CA ASP A 33 64.94 133.28 37.65
C ASP A 33 65.30 132.04 36.81
N ALA A 34 66.38 131.35 37.16
CA ALA A 34 66.80 130.13 36.46
C ALA A 34 65.81 128.96 36.65
N ILE A 35 65.19 128.83 37.83
CA ILE A 35 64.16 127.82 38.10
C ILE A 35 62.91 128.10 37.28
N ASP A 36 62.47 129.35 37.21
CA ASP A 36 61.29 129.75 36.43
C ASP A 36 61.44 129.37 34.95
N VAL A 37 62.63 129.63 34.38
CA VAL A 37 62.97 129.24 33.01
C VAL A 37 62.95 127.71 32.80
N ASP A 38 63.51 126.92 33.72
CA ASP A 38 63.53 125.44 33.60
C ASP A 38 62.11 124.85 33.69
N VAL A 39 61.29 125.35 34.61
CA VAL A 39 59.88 124.93 34.75
C VAL A 39 59.10 125.26 33.49
N ALA A 40 59.27 126.48 32.94
CA ALA A 40 58.66 126.86 31.67
C ALA A 40 59.08 125.91 30.52
N GLY A 41 60.37 125.55 30.45
CA GLY A 41 60.88 124.60 29.45
C GLY A 41 60.27 123.19 29.59
N LEU A 42 60.15 122.68 30.82
CA LEU A 42 59.51 121.40 31.08
C LEU A 42 58.03 121.41 30.67
N LEU A 43 57.29 122.47 31.01
CA LEU A 43 55.88 122.61 30.60
C LEU A 43 55.74 122.60 29.08
N VAL A 44 56.59 123.34 28.35
CA VAL A 44 56.59 123.33 26.88
C VAL A 44 56.85 121.92 26.34
N SER A 45 57.82 121.19 26.90
CA SER A 45 58.17 119.85 26.44
C SER A 45 57.02 118.83 26.64
N VAL A 46 56.31 118.90 27.77
CA VAL A 46 55.15 118.05 28.05
C VAL A 46 53.99 118.40 27.10
N THR A 47 53.77 119.69 26.86
CA THR A 47 52.70 120.17 25.97
C THR A 47 52.95 119.71 24.52
N GLN A 48 54.20 119.77 24.04
CA GLN A 48 54.57 119.28 22.71
C GLN A 48 54.38 117.76 22.57
N ARG A 49 54.71 116.98 23.61
CA ARG A 49 54.47 115.52 23.63
C ARG A 49 52.98 115.17 23.61
N ALA A 50 52.14 116.00 24.22
CA ALA A 50 50.69 115.82 24.20
C ALA A 50 50.02 116.27 22.88
N LEU A 51 50.63 117.22 22.16
CA LEU A 51 50.11 117.74 20.88
C LEU A 51 50.44 116.83 19.68
N LEU A 52 51.47 115.98 19.82
CA LEU A 52 51.75 114.93 18.84
C LEU A 52 50.65 113.88 18.96
N VAL A 53 49.73 113.83 17.99
CA VAL A 53 48.72 112.77 17.89
C VAL A 53 49.44 111.41 18.01
N HIS A 54 49.18 110.65 19.07
CA HIS A 54 49.72 109.31 19.18
C HIS A 54 48.80 108.35 18.41
N SER A 55 49.13 108.13 17.13
CA SER A 55 48.54 107.06 16.35
C SER A 55 49.19 105.74 16.75
N HIS A 56 48.39 104.72 17.09
CA HIS A 56 48.90 103.37 17.27
C HIS A 56 48.77 102.56 15.99
N VAL A 57 49.85 101.90 15.58
CA VAL A 57 49.78 100.86 14.54
C VAL A 57 49.41 99.52 15.18
N ILE A 58 48.80 98.61 14.42
CA ILE A 58 48.31 97.31 14.95
C ILE A 58 49.41 96.53 15.68
N SER A 59 50.66 96.61 15.21
CA SER A 59 51.81 95.92 15.83
C SER A 59 52.18 96.46 17.22
N GLU A 60 51.75 97.66 17.59
CA GLU A 60 52.00 98.24 18.91
C GLU A 60 51.02 97.71 19.98
N THR A 61 49.93 97.06 19.56
CA THR A 61 48.97 96.42 20.49
C THR A 61 49.21 94.92 20.51
N THR A 62 49.90 94.43 21.55
CA THR A 62 50.21 93.01 21.71
C THR A 62 48.92 92.16 21.62
N GLY A 63 48.88 91.24 20.65
CA GLY A 63 47.77 90.30 20.45
C GLY A 63 46.65 90.78 19.52
N LEU A 64 46.62 92.05 19.11
CA LEU A 64 45.57 92.54 18.21
C LEU A 64 45.63 91.91 16.82
N GLN A 65 46.83 91.78 16.24
CA GLN A 65 47.00 91.13 14.92
C GLN A 65 46.46 89.69 14.92
N ALA A 66 46.88 88.88 15.91
CA ALA A 66 46.41 87.50 16.03
C ALA A 66 44.89 87.40 16.26
N ALA A 67 44.30 88.35 16.99
CA ALA A 67 42.86 88.39 17.20
C ALA A 67 42.08 88.74 15.92
N LEU A 68 42.65 89.59 15.05
CA LEU A 68 42.09 89.94 13.75
C LEU A 68 42.25 88.78 12.75
N ASP A 69 43.41 88.15 12.70
CA ASP A 69 43.68 86.98 11.84
C ASP A 69 42.79 85.77 12.19
N ALA A 70 42.24 85.73 13.42
CA ALA A 70 41.29 84.71 13.85
C ALA A 70 39.82 85.02 13.50
N LYS A 71 39.54 86.20 12.92
CA LYS A 71 38.21 86.54 12.37
C LYS A 71 38.11 86.09 10.92
N GLN A 72 36.88 85.91 10.45
CA GLN A 72 36.60 85.65 9.04
C GLN A 72 36.37 86.96 8.29
N ASP A 73 36.88 87.04 7.07
CA ASP A 73 36.79 88.21 6.21
C ASP A 73 35.44 88.25 5.45
N GLU A 74 35.00 89.46 5.07
CA GLU A 74 33.81 89.61 4.22
C GLU A 74 33.98 88.92 2.85
N SER A 75 35.22 88.83 2.36
CA SER A 75 35.58 88.12 1.12
C SER A 75 35.36 86.61 1.20
N GLU A 76 35.24 86.02 2.39
CA GLU A 76 35.01 84.59 2.58
C GLU A 76 33.52 84.22 2.57
N LYS A 77 32.63 85.23 2.58
CA LYS A 77 31.17 85.04 2.62
C LYS A 77 30.67 84.34 1.36
N GLY A 78 30.09 83.15 1.53
CA GLY A 78 29.47 82.39 0.45
C GLY A 78 30.44 81.74 -0.53
N ASN A 79 31.75 81.78 -0.23
CA ASN A 79 32.80 81.14 -1.01
C ASN A 79 33.19 79.78 -0.44
N ALA A 80 33.80 78.93 -1.26
CA ALA A 80 34.31 77.65 -0.82
C ALA A 80 35.37 77.83 0.29
N ASN A 81 35.36 76.97 1.30
CA ASN A 81 36.19 77.04 2.52
C ASN A 81 35.94 78.26 3.43
N GLY A 82 34.96 79.12 3.12
CA GLY A 82 34.52 80.21 3.98
C GLY A 82 33.29 79.86 4.81
N TYR A 83 32.38 80.82 4.98
CA TYR A 83 31.13 80.65 5.72
C TYR A 83 29.90 80.85 4.84
N ALA A 84 28.79 80.23 5.22
CA ALA A 84 27.52 80.37 4.52
C ALA A 84 26.97 81.81 4.66
N SER A 85 26.54 82.39 3.55
CA SER A 85 25.81 83.66 3.59
C SER A 85 24.37 83.45 4.06
N LEU A 86 23.75 84.49 4.61
CA LEU A 86 22.30 84.54 4.79
C LEU A 86 21.69 85.44 3.70
N GLY A 87 20.63 84.95 3.06
CA GLY A 87 19.81 85.72 2.15
C GLY A 87 18.90 86.74 2.86
N PRO A 88 18.15 87.55 2.11
CA PRO A 88 17.20 88.53 2.68
C PRO A 88 16.11 87.90 3.58
N ASP A 89 15.88 86.61 3.45
CA ASP A 89 14.94 85.80 4.25
C ASP A 89 15.59 85.15 5.49
N GLY A 90 16.86 85.47 5.76
CA GLY A 90 17.60 84.92 6.91
C GLY A 90 18.02 83.46 6.76
N LYS A 91 17.94 82.88 5.55
CA LYS A 91 18.31 81.47 5.29
C LYS A 91 19.58 81.38 4.45
N VAL A 92 20.25 80.22 4.53
CA VAL A 92 21.36 79.91 3.63
C VAL A 92 20.82 79.75 2.20
N PRO A 93 21.32 80.52 1.21
CA PRO A 93 20.88 80.38 -0.17
C PRO A 93 21.05 78.96 -0.69
N ALA A 94 20.07 78.49 -1.48
CA ALA A 94 20.03 77.12 -1.98
C ALA A 94 21.30 76.71 -2.75
N ALA A 95 21.95 77.66 -3.43
CA ALA A 95 23.19 77.45 -4.18
C ALA A 95 24.40 77.07 -3.28
N GLN A 96 24.34 77.35 -1.98
CA GLN A 96 25.37 77.01 -0.98
C GLN A 96 25.08 75.67 -0.27
N LEU A 97 23.99 75.00 -0.63
CA LEU A 97 23.64 73.68 -0.11
C LEU A 97 23.88 72.60 -1.17
N PRO A 98 24.24 71.36 -0.79
CA PRO A 98 24.39 70.27 -1.74
C PRO A 98 23.10 70.00 -2.52
N SER A 99 23.22 69.77 -3.83
CA SER A 99 22.07 69.49 -4.72
C SER A 99 21.24 68.28 -4.27
N ALA A 100 21.87 67.31 -3.60
CA ALA A 100 21.24 66.13 -3.01
C ALA A 100 20.11 66.49 -2.02
N LEU A 101 20.16 67.66 -1.39
CA LEU A 101 19.16 68.09 -0.43
C LEU A 101 17.85 68.57 -1.11
N PHE A 102 17.88 68.92 -2.40
CA PHE A 102 16.73 69.41 -3.19
C PHE A 102 16.02 68.31 -3.98
N GLY A 103 16.52 67.07 -3.92
CA GLY A 103 15.87 65.87 -4.47
C GLY A 103 15.21 64.97 -3.41
N SER A 104 15.28 65.36 -2.14
CA SER A 104 14.71 64.60 -1.03
C SER A 104 13.18 64.56 -1.10
N LEU A 105 12.61 63.39 -0.82
CA LEU A 105 11.16 63.24 -0.72
C LEU A 105 10.64 64.02 0.50
N ASN A 106 9.74 64.97 0.25
CA ASN A 106 9.11 65.82 1.26
C ASN A 106 7.63 65.43 1.39
N TYR A 107 7.28 64.83 2.53
CA TYR A 107 5.92 64.36 2.77
C TYR A 107 4.95 65.52 2.95
N GLN A 108 3.93 65.58 2.11
CA GLN A 108 2.88 66.59 2.18
C GLN A 108 1.61 66.10 2.89
N GLY A 109 1.49 64.79 3.14
CA GLY A 109 0.37 64.18 3.84
C GLY A 109 -0.35 63.10 3.04
N ASP A 110 -1.44 62.62 3.64
CA ASP A 110 -2.34 61.66 3.02
C ASP A 110 -3.23 62.35 1.97
N TRP A 111 -3.51 61.66 0.87
CA TRP A 111 -4.30 62.14 -0.24
C TRP A 111 -5.45 61.21 -0.58
N ASN A 112 -6.65 61.77 -0.67
CA ASN A 112 -7.83 61.09 -1.15
C ASN A 112 -7.93 61.26 -2.68
N ALA A 113 -7.54 60.22 -3.41
CA ALA A 113 -7.51 60.22 -4.87
C ALA A 113 -8.90 60.19 -5.52
N ASN A 114 -9.96 59.95 -4.75
CA ASN A 114 -11.34 60.03 -5.23
C ASN A 114 -11.85 61.48 -5.30
N THR A 115 -11.43 62.33 -4.36
CA THR A 115 -11.93 63.71 -4.21
C THR A 115 -10.86 64.77 -4.47
N ASN A 116 -9.63 64.36 -4.75
CA ASN A 116 -8.45 65.23 -4.83
C ASN A 116 -8.27 66.13 -3.60
N THR A 117 -8.25 65.52 -2.41
CA THR A 117 -8.15 66.24 -1.14
C THR A 117 -6.97 65.73 -0.30
N PRO A 118 -6.01 66.59 0.09
CA PRO A 118 -5.86 67.98 -0.34
C PRO A 118 -5.61 68.08 -1.86
N THR A 119 -5.93 69.23 -2.45
CA THR A 119 -5.74 69.42 -3.90
C THR A 119 -4.26 69.37 -4.23
N ILE A 120 -3.86 68.38 -5.03
CA ILE A 120 -2.50 68.30 -5.52
C ILE A 120 -2.29 69.42 -6.56
N PRO A 121 -1.33 70.35 -6.35
CA PRO A 121 -1.07 71.44 -7.29
C PRO A 121 -0.40 70.92 -8.58
N ALA A 122 -0.38 71.73 -9.63
CA ALA A 122 0.42 71.43 -10.82
C ALA A 122 1.90 71.26 -10.45
N ALA A 123 2.57 70.28 -11.06
CA ALA A 123 4.00 70.07 -10.80
C ALA A 123 4.81 71.27 -11.31
N ALA A 124 5.73 71.75 -10.49
CA ALA A 124 6.59 72.90 -10.77
C ALA A 124 7.90 72.77 -9.97
N ALA A 125 8.94 73.50 -10.37
CA ALA A 125 10.24 73.42 -9.69
C ALA A 125 10.16 73.65 -8.17
N GLY A 126 9.21 74.47 -7.71
CA GLY A 126 8.97 74.76 -6.28
C GLY A 126 8.36 73.61 -5.47
N ASN A 127 7.79 72.58 -6.11
CA ASN A 127 7.25 71.40 -5.44
C ASN A 127 7.97 70.09 -5.81
N LYS A 128 9.17 70.19 -6.40
CA LYS A 128 10.02 69.02 -6.65
C LYS A 128 10.28 68.26 -5.35
N GLY A 129 10.11 66.95 -5.39
CA GLY A 129 10.28 66.06 -4.24
C GLY A 129 9.05 65.98 -3.33
N TRP A 130 8.02 66.80 -3.51
CA TRP A 130 6.77 66.65 -2.76
C TRP A 130 6.16 65.29 -3.05
N TYR A 131 5.70 64.60 -2.00
CA TYR A 131 4.91 63.40 -2.18
C TYR A 131 3.70 63.34 -1.26
N TYR A 132 2.66 62.69 -1.76
CA TYR A 132 1.45 62.35 -1.02
C TYR A 132 1.25 60.84 -1.05
N MET A 133 0.74 60.29 0.05
CA MET A 133 0.37 58.87 0.13
C MET A 133 -1.12 58.73 -0.09
N VAL A 134 -1.55 57.85 -0.98
CA VAL A 134 -2.98 57.66 -1.25
C VAL A 134 -3.62 56.95 -0.05
N SER A 135 -4.52 57.63 0.65
CA SER A 135 -5.30 57.07 1.77
C SER A 135 -6.68 56.56 1.34
N VAL A 136 -7.19 57.05 0.21
CA VAL A 136 -8.44 56.60 -0.42
C VAL A 136 -8.21 56.47 -1.92
N ALA A 137 -8.43 55.27 -2.46
CA ALA A 137 -8.31 54.99 -3.88
C ALA A 137 -9.28 55.84 -4.72
N GLY A 138 -8.91 56.17 -5.94
CA GLY A 138 -9.76 56.94 -6.84
C GLY A 138 -9.11 57.23 -8.19
N ALA A 139 -9.84 57.96 -9.03
CA ALA A 139 -9.49 58.16 -10.44
C ALA A 139 -9.13 59.60 -10.81
N THR A 140 -8.86 60.48 -9.82
CA THR A 140 -8.41 61.85 -10.10
C THR A 140 -7.15 61.83 -10.96
N SER A 141 -7.19 62.54 -12.09
CA SER A 141 -6.01 62.65 -12.96
C SER A 141 -4.96 63.58 -12.34
N VAL A 142 -3.81 63.01 -11.99
CA VAL A 142 -2.65 63.74 -11.48
C VAL A 142 -1.44 63.30 -12.30
N GLY A 143 -0.81 64.23 -13.03
CA GLY A 143 0.28 63.89 -13.96
C GLY A 143 -0.13 62.97 -15.12
N GLY A 144 -1.43 62.90 -15.44
CA GLY A 144 -1.98 61.98 -16.44
C GLY A 144 -2.32 60.59 -15.91
N ILE A 145 -2.10 60.34 -14.61
CA ILE A 145 -2.35 59.05 -13.96
C ILE A 145 -3.72 59.07 -13.30
N THR A 146 -4.56 58.09 -13.62
CA THR A 146 -5.94 57.96 -13.11
C THR A 146 -6.18 56.66 -12.35
N ASP A 147 -5.16 55.84 -12.14
CA ASP A 147 -5.28 54.62 -11.35
C ASP A 147 -4.48 54.76 -10.06
N TRP A 148 -5.16 55.23 -9.02
CA TRP A 148 -4.59 55.40 -7.68
C TRP A 148 -5.30 54.46 -6.72
N LYS A 149 -4.53 53.58 -6.10
CA LYS A 149 -4.95 52.66 -5.06
C LYS A 149 -4.38 53.11 -3.72
N VAL A 150 -5.03 52.69 -2.63
CA VAL A 150 -4.57 52.99 -1.27
C VAL A 150 -3.16 52.44 -1.09
N GLY A 151 -2.25 53.28 -0.60
CA GLY A 151 -0.83 52.93 -0.42
C GLY A 151 0.09 53.39 -1.55
N ASP A 152 -0.43 53.70 -2.74
CA ASP A 152 0.36 54.30 -3.82
C ASP A 152 0.87 55.69 -3.45
N TRP A 153 2.00 56.11 -4.00
CA TRP A 153 2.54 57.45 -3.77
C TRP A 153 2.49 58.30 -5.03
N ALA A 154 1.98 59.53 -4.91
CA ALA A 154 2.10 60.56 -5.93
C ALA A 154 3.33 61.41 -5.61
N VAL A 155 4.32 61.47 -6.49
CA VAL A 155 5.59 62.21 -6.28
C VAL A 155 5.80 63.23 -7.39
N SER A 156 6.14 64.48 -7.06
CA SER A 156 6.48 65.51 -8.05
C SER A 156 7.97 65.47 -8.39
N ASP A 157 8.32 65.37 -9.68
CA ASP A 157 9.71 65.54 -10.14
C ASP A 157 10.10 67.00 -10.42
N GLY A 158 9.17 67.93 -10.17
CA GLY A 158 9.28 69.36 -10.48
C GLY A 158 8.74 69.76 -11.84
N THR A 159 8.30 68.80 -12.66
CA THR A 159 7.71 69.02 -14.00
C THR A 159 6.42 68.22 -14.22
N LYS A 160 6.31 67.04 -13.60
CA LYS A 160 5.13 66.19 -13.60
C LYS A 160 5.00 65.45 -12.26
N TRP A 161 3.80 64.96 -11.99
CA TRP A 161 3.57 63.97 -10.95
C TRP A 161 3.77 62.58 -11.53
N VAL A 162 4.49 61.73 -10.81
CA VAL A 162 4.69 60.31 -11.10
C VAL A 162 4.06 59.47 -10.01
N LYS A 163 3.64 58.27 -10.36
CA LYS A 163 3.13 57.28 -9.42
C LYS A 163 4.25 56.31 -9.06
N ILE A 164 4.46 56.10 -7.76
CA ILE A 164 5.16 54.91 -7.25
C ILE A 164 4.05 53.95 -6.85
N ASP A 165 3.94 52.85 -7.60
CA ASP A 165 2.95 51.81 -7.35
C ASP A 165 3.40 50.96 -6.17
N ASN A 166 2.57 50.88 -5.14
CA ASN A 166 2.88 50.18 -3.90
C ASN A 166 1.75 49.20 -3.52
N THR A 167 0.87 48.90 -4.47
CA THR A 167 -0.31 48.05 -4.26
C THR A 167 -0.07 46.63 -4.81
N ASP A 168 0.86 45.93 -4.14
CA ASP A 168 1.13 44.48 -3.99
C ASP A 168 1.06 43.43 -5.13
N ALA A 169 1.97 42.45 -5.00
CA ALA A 169 2.33 41.39 -5.95
C ALA A 169 1.33 40.23 -6.14
N VAL A 170 0.31 40.07 -5.28
CA VAL A 170 -0.73 39.05 -5.43
C VAL A 170 -2.09 39.72 -5.47
N ALA A 171 -2.62 39.89 -6.68
CA ALA A 171 -3.91 40.55 -6.90
C ALA A 171 -5.11 39.73 -6.39
N SER A 172 -5.02 38.39 -6.40
CA SER A 172 -6.05 37.50 -5.84
C SER A 172 -5.53 36.07 -5.66
N VAL A 173 -6.21 35.28 -4.82
CA VAL A 173 -6.03 33.83 -4.72
C VAL A 173 -7.34 33.17 -5.12
N ALA A 174 -7.35 32.44 -6.24
CA ALA A 174 -8.56 31.86 -6.83
C ALA A 174 -9.71 32.89 -7.01
N GLY A 175 -9.37 34.12 -7.42
CA GLY A 175 -10.34 35.21 -7.61
C GLY A 175 -10.86 35.87 -6.33
N LYS A 176 -10.38 35.45 -5.15
CA LYS A 176 -10.71 36.06 -3.85
C LYS A 176 -9.64 37.09 -3.44
N SER A 177 -10.07 38.13 -2.75
CA SER A 177 -9.23 39.17 -2.13
C SER A 177 -9.67 39.43 -0.68
N GLY A 178 -8.80 40.04 0.14
CA GLY A 178 -9.07 40.27 1.57
C GLY A 178 -8.79 39.04 2.45
N ALA A 179 -9.63 38.78 3.47
CA ALA A 179 -9.52 37.58 4.29
C ALA A 179 -9.92 36.34 3.47
N VAL A 180 -8.93 35.59 2.97
CA VAL A 180 -9.16 34.44 2.09
C VAL A 180 -9.41 33.16 2.90
N THR A 181 -10.61 32.61 2.80
CA THR A 181 -10.89 31.21 3.17
C THR A 181 -11.08 30.41 1.88
N LEU A 182 -10.29 29.35 1.70
CA LEU A 182 -10.36 28.49 0.51
C LEU A 182 -11.38 27.36 0.72
N GLN A 183 -12.17 27.11 -0.32
CA GLN A 183 -13.01 25.94 -0.50
C GLN A 183 -12.35 24.99 -1.50
N VAL A 184 -12.72 23.70 -1.49
CA VAL A 184 -12.13 22.73 -2.43
C VAL A 184 -12.36 23.11 -3.89
N ALA A 185 -13.48 23.79 -4.20
CA ALA A 185 -13.78 24.29 -5.54
C ALA A 185 -12.77 25.35 -6.04
N ASP A 186 -12.04 26.00 -5.14
CA ASP A 186 -11.04 27.01 -5.48
C ASP A 186 -9.73 26.40 -5.99
N ILE A 187 -9.52 25.10 -5.75
CA ILE A 187 -8.32 24.37 -6.12
C ILE A 187 -8.62 23.56 -7.39
N THR A 188 -8.56 24.23 -8.53
CA THR A 188 -9.02 23.68 -9.82
C THR A 188 -8.12 22.58 -10.38
N ASP A 189 -6.85 22.54 -9.98
CA ASP A 189 -5.85 21.56 -10.41
C ASP A 189 -5.87 20.25 -9.60
N MET A 190 -6.73 20.16 -8.58
CA MET A 190 -6.90 18.94 -7.80
C MET A 190 -7.41 17.78 -8.67
N SER A 191 -6.89 16.57 -8.47
CA SER A 191 -7.41 15.38 -9.16
C SER A 191 -8.83 15.03 -8.69
N ALA A 192 -9.56 14.22 -9.46
CA ALA A 192 -10.88 13.73 -9.05
C ALA A 192 -10.83 13.03 -7.68
N ASN A 193 -9.82 12.17 -7.47
CA ASN A 193 -9.62 11.48 -6.20
C ASN A 193 -9.24 12.43 -5.05
N GLY A 194 -8.41 13.45 -5.33
CA GLY A 194 -8.07 14.49 -4.36
C GLY A 194 -9.31 15.26 -3.90
N ARG A 195 -10.20 15.62 -4.84
CA ARG A 195 -11.47 16.28 -4.54
C ARG A 195 -12.38 15.41 -3.67
N SER A 196 -12.47 14.11 -3.97
CA SER A 196 -13.25 13.15 -3.17
C SER A 196 -12.75 13.05 -1.72
N LEU A 197 -11.45 13.21 -1.50
CA LEU A 197 -10.86 13.18 -0.16
C LEU A 197 -11.09 14.50 0.59
N ALA A 198 -10.86 15.64 -0.08
CA ALA A 198 -10.93 16.96 0.55
C ALA A 198 -12.37 17.45 0.83
N GLN A 199 -13.37 16.98 0.07
CA GLN A 199 -14.78 17.37 0.26
C GLN A 199 -15.54 16.46 1.23
N ALA A 200 -15.00 15.30 1.57
CA ALA A 200 -15.72 14.34 2.37
C ALA A 200 -15.87 14.79 3.83
N ALA A 201 -17.11 14.83 4.33
CA ALA A 201 -17.40 15.21 5.70
C ALA A 201 -16.90 14.21 6.76
N ASN A 202 -16.63 12.96 6.36
CA ASN A 202 -16.14 11.89 7.23
C ASN A 202 -15.57 10.73 6.40
N TYR A 203 -15.00 9.73 7.08
CA TYR A 203 -14.41 8.54 6.46
C TYR A 203 -15.40 7.76 5.57
N ALA A 204 -16.68 7.66 5.97
CA ALA A 204 -17.69 6.97 5.17
C ALA A 204 -17.97 7.70 3.85
N ALA A 205 -18.10 9.03 3.89
CA ALA A 205 -18.26 9.87 2.71
C ALA A 205 -17.06 9.78 1.76
N MET A 206 -15.82 9.73 2.29
CA MET A 206 -14.61 9.51 1.47
C MET A 206 -14.72 8.19 0.70
N LYS A 207 -15.10 7.10 1.39
CA LYS A 207 -15.23 5.77 0.79
C LYS A 207 -16.26 5.76 -0.35
N THR A 208 -17.39 6.46 -0.17
CA THR A 208 -18.42 6.59 -1.21
C THR A 208 -17.93 7.44 -2.41
N LEU A 209 -17.31 8.60 -2.16
CA LEU A 209 -16.87 9.53 -3.20
C LEU A 209 -15.66 9.03 -4.00
N LEU A 210 -14.79 8.23 -3.39
CA LEU A 210 -13.63 7.65 -4.07
C LEU A 210 -14.05 6.49 -4.99
N ALA A 211 -15.20 5.86 -4.71
CA ALA A 211 -15.83 4.84 -5.54
C ALA A 211 -14.89 3.71 -6.01
N ILE A 212 -13.88 3.35 -5.20
CA ILE A 212 -12.94 2.27 -5.54
C ILE A 212 -13.72 0.97 -5.69
N THR A 213 -13.61 0.38 -6.87
CA THR A 213 -14.16 -0.92 -7.22
C THR A 213 -13.07 -1.99 -7.20
N ALA A 214 -13.45 -3.26 -7.28
CA ALA A 214 -12.46 -4.33 -7.44
C ALA A 214 -11.65 -4.21 -8.74
N ALA A 215 -12.19 -3.55 -9.79
CA ALA A 215 -11.49 -3.32 -11.04
C ALA A 215 -10.26 -2.42 -10.88
N ASP A 216 -10.29 -1.52 -9.89
CA ASP A 216 -9.19 -0.60 -9.58
C ASP A 216 -8.01 -1.30 -8.88
N ILE A 217 -8.19 -2.54 -8.41
CA ILE A 217 -7.14 -3.37 -7.82
C ILE A 217 -6.39 -4.11 -8.95
N THR A 218 -5.52 -3.39 -9.65
CA THR A 218 -4.85 -3.85 -10.88
C THR A 218 -3.87 -5.00 -10.65
N ASN A 219 -3.28 -5.06 -9.45
CA ASN A 219 -2.37 -6.09 -8.98
C ASN A 219 -3.07 -7.37 -8.47
N ALA A 220 -4.40 -7.40 -8.42
CA ALA A 220 -5.15 -8.65 -8.23
C ALA A 220 -5.30 -9.41 -9.55
N SER A 221 -5.31 -10.75 -9.52
CA SER A 221 -5.69 -11.55 -10.68
C SER A 221 -7.20 -11.39 -10.99
N ALA A 222 -7.63 -11.80 -12.19
CA ALA A 222 -9.06 -11.81 -12.53
C ALA A 222 -9.88 -12.63 -11.51
N ASN A 223 -9.39 -13.80 -11.10
CA ASN A 223 -10.02 -14.63 -10.09
C ASN A 223 -10.02 -13.96 -8.70
N GLY A 224 -8.96 -13.23 -8.36
CA GLY A 224 -8.90 -12.45 -7.12
C GLY A 224 -9.97 -11.36 -7.08
N ARG A 225 -10.17 -10.63 -8.18
CA ARG A 225 -11.26 -9.63 -8.30
C ARG A 225 -12.64 -10.27 -8.22
N SER A 226 -12.85 -11.42 -8.87
CA SER A 226 -14.12 -12.18 -8.75
C SER A 226 -14.40 -12.59 -7.31
N LEU A 227 -13.37 -12.99 -6.56
CA LEU A 227 -13.52 -13.37 -5.15
C LEU A 227 -13.87 -12.17 -4.26
N ILE A 228 -13.20 -11.03 -4.46
CA ILE A 228 -13.44 -9.79 -3.70
C ILE A 228 -14.86 -9.24 -3.93
N THR A 229 -15.43 -9.50 -5.10
CA THR A 229 -16.78 -9.06 -5.48
C THR A 229 -17.88 -10.07 -5.17
N ALA A 230 -17.53 -11.22 -4.59
CA ALA A 230 -18.51 -12.24 -4.24
C ALA A 230 -19.57 -11.68 -3.25
N ALA A 231 -20.85 -11.85 -3.59
CA ALA A 231 -21.95 -11.27 -2.83
C ALA A 231 -22.11 -11.88 -1.42
N ASP A 232 -21.66 -13.11 -1.24
CA ASP A 232 -21.72 -13.84 0.01
C ASP A 232 -20.69 -15.00 0.05
N TYR A 233 -20.65 -15.69 1.18
CA TYR A 233 -19.79 -16.85 1.38
C TYR A 233 -20.09 -18.00 0.39
N ALA A 234 -21.34 -18.18 -0.05
CA ALA A 234 -21.69 -19.24 -1.00
C ALA A 234 -21.12 -18.97 -2.39
N ALA A 235 -21.21 -17.74 -2.87
CA ALA A 235 -20.60 -17.29 -4.11
C ALA A 235 -19.07 -17.46 -4.07
N MET A 236 -18.42 -17.14 -2.94
CA MET A 236 -16.98 -17.39 -2.77
C MET A 236 -16.64 -18.87 -2.91
N ARG A 237 -17.40 -19.76 -2.26
CA ARG A 237 -17.19 -21.21 -2.37
C ARG A 237 -17.34 -21.70 -3.81
N THR A 238 -18.36 -21.23 -4.51
CA THR A 238 -18.57 -21.56 -5.93
C THR A 238 -17.39 -21.11 -6.79
N LEU A 239 -16.89 -19.88 -6.60
CA LEU A 239 -15.75 -19.35 -7.36
C LEU A 239 -14.43 -20.08 -7.08
N LEU A 240 -14.22 -20.57 -5.85
CA LEU A 240 -13.05 -21.41 -5.52
C LEU A 240 -13.25 -22.90 -5.88
N GLY A 241 -14.43 -23.31 -6.35
CA GLY A 241 -14.75 -24.72 -6.58
C GLY A 241 -14.86 -25.56 -5.30
N LEU A 242 -15.09 -24.93 -4.14
CA LEU A 242 -15.37 -25.65 -2.90
C LEU A 242 -16.82 -26.13 -2.90
N VAL A 243 -17.01 -27.44 -3.05
CA VAL A 243 -18.31 -28.07 -2.78
C VAL A 243 -18.57 -27.93 -1.29
N ALA A 244 -19.75 -27.42 -0.91
CA ALA A 244 -20.15 -27.42 0.49
C ALA A 244 -20.10 -28.86 1.00
N ALA A 245 -19.36 -29.12 2.08
CA ALA A 245 -19.47 -30.39 2.78
C ALA A 245 -20.96 -30.58 3.08
N ALA A 246 -21.58 -31.59 2.47
CA ALA A 246 -22.96 -31.91 2.75
C ALA A 246 -23.06 -32.13 4.26
N THR A 247 -23.69 -31.20 4.98
CA THR A 247 -23.97 -31.32 6.42
C THR A 247 -25.10 -32.32 6.68
N ALA A 248 -25.12 -33.40 5.91
CA ALA A 248 -25.86 -34.60 6.21
C ALA A 248 -24.83 -35.68 6.52
N ALA A 249 -24.78 -36.05 7.79
CA ALA A 249 -23.90 -37.06 8.33
C ALA A 249 -23.90 -38.34 7.47
N THR A 250 -22.78 -38.65 6.82
CA THR A 250 -22.40 -40.04 6.57
C THR A 250 -20.90 -40.13 6.33
N ALA A 251 -20.27 -41.01 7.08
CA ALA A 251 -18.85 -41.27 7.08
C ALA A 251 -18.33 -41.70 5.69
N SER A 252 -17.06 -41.40 5.44
CA SER A 252 -16.21 -41.94 4.36
C SER A 252 -16.26 -41.21 3.01
N THR A 253 -15.58 -40.07 2.95
CA THR A 253 -15.02 -39.50 1.73
C THR A 253 -13.95 -40.42 1.13
N LEU A 254 -14.24 -41.04 -0.01
CA LEU A 254 -13.18 -41.46 -0.96
C LEU A 254 -13.58 -41.33 -2.44
N ALA A 255 -14.76 -40.81 -2.77
CA ALA A 255 -15.21 -40.72 -4.15
C ALA A 255 -15.80 -39.35 -4.46
N GLN A 256 -15.16 -38.63 -5.39
CA GLN A 256 -15.78 -37.49 -6.06
C GLN A 256 -17.02 -38.02 -6.82
N ARG A 257 -18.17 -37.40 -6.55
CA ARG A 257 -19.42 -37.71 -7.24
C ARG A 257 -19.65 -36.69 -8.36
N ASP A 258 -20.26 -37.08 -9.46
CA ASP A 258 -20.74 -36.15 -10.49
C ASP A 258 -22.07 -35.49 -10.07
N ALA A 259 -22.60 -34.65 -10.95
CA ALA A 259 -23.86 -33.94 -10.76
C ALA A 259 -25.08 -34.88 -10.66
N SER A 260 -24.95 -36.14 -11.08
CA SER A 260 -25.99 -37.18 -10.98
C SER A 260 -25.86 -37.98 -9.67
N GLY A 261 -24.82 -37.73 -8.87
CA GLY A 261 -24.54 -38.45 -7.63
C GLY A 261 -23.72 -39.74 -7.82
N ASP A 262 -23.28 -40.02 -9.05
CA ASP A 262 -22.48 -41.19 -9.40
C ASP A 262 -20.99 -40.95 -9.13
N ILE A 263 -20.24 -42.01 -8.81
CA ILE A 263 -18.80 -41.92 -8.55
C ILE A 263 -18.04 -41.76 -9.87
N THR A 264 -17.27 -40.69 -10.02
CA THR A 264 -16.58 -40.35 -11.29
C THR A 264 -15.28 -41.11 -11.53
N THR A 265 -14.83 -41.94 -10.58
CA THR A 265 -13.58 -42.71 -10.66
C THR A 265 -13.84 -44.21 -10.64
N ARG A 266 -13.13 -44.98 -11.49
CA ARG A 266 -13.24 -46.45 -11.53
C ARG A 266 -12.68 -47.04 -10.22
N LEU A 267 -13.55 -47.45 -9.30
CA LEU A 267 -13.17 -47.92 -7.96
C LEU A 267 -12.65 -49.37 -7.93
N PHE A 268 -13.04 -50.21 -8.89
CA PHE A 268 -12.57 -51.59 -9.01
C PHE A 268 -12.13 -51.91 -10.43
N ARG A 269 -10.92 -52.47 -10.59
CA ARG A 269 -10.41 -53.02 -11.85
C ARG A 269 -9.92 -54.44 -11.57
N SER A 270 -10.52 -55.45 -12.21
CA SER A 270 -9.95 -56.80 -12.23
C SER A 270 -9.18 -56.98 -13.54
N GLU A 271 -7.90 -56.63 -13.55
CA GLU A 271 -6.96 -57.15 -14.53
C GLU A 271 -6.35 -58.39 -13.89
N TYR A 272 -6.65 -59.60 -14.40
CA TYR A 272 -5.69 -60.71 -14.55
C TYR A 272 -6.40 -61.95 -15.09
N ALA A 273 -5.96 -62.39 -16.28
CA ALA A 273 -6.32 -63.65 -16.90
C ALA A 273 -5.44 -64.79 -16.35
N ALA A 274 -5.76 -65.29 -15.16
CA ALA A 274 -5.13 -66.48 -14.61
C ALA A 274 -6.20 -67.51 -14.17
N PRO A 275 -6.10 -68.78 -14.60
CA PRO A 275 -6.95 -69.85 -14.07
C PRO A 275 -6.79 -69.94 -12.55
N GLY A 276 -7.86 -69.69 -11.80
CA GLY A 276 -7.86 -69.69 -10.32
C GLY A 276 -7.89 -68.31 -9.65
N ALA A 277 -8.05 -67.22 -10.39
CA ALA A 277 -8.21 -65.89 -9.79
C ALA A 277 -9.53 -65.74 -9.00
N THR A 278 -9.45 -65.02 -7.88
CA THR A 278 -10.54 -64.73 -6.96
C THR A 278 -11.68 -63.97 -7.66
N GLY A 279 -12.89 -64.52 -7.63
CA GLY A 279 -14.09 -63.81 -8.11
C GLY A 279 -14.63 -62.85 -7.05
N TYR A 280 -15.00 -61.64 -7.46
CA TYR A 280 -15.71 -60.71 -6.59
C TYR A 280 -17.20 -60.99 -6.67
N PHE A 281 -17.74 -61.62 -5.63
CA PHE A 281 -19.18 -61.81 -5.46
C PHE A 281 -19.69 -60.86 -4.38
N CYS A 282 -20.82 -60.20 -4.62
CA CYS A 282 -21.58 -59.59 -3.55
C CYS A 282 -22.26 -60.73 -2.78
N GLY A 283 -21.95 -60.86 -1.50
CA GLY A 283 -22.46 -61.95 -0.67
C GLY A 283 -22.91 -61.41 0.68
N GLN A 284 -24.19 -61.53 0.96
CA GLN A 284 -24.78 -61.14 2.24
C GLN A 284 -24.30 -62.09 3.36
N ASN A 285 -23.78 -61.55 4.47
CA ASN A 285 -23.28 -62.37 5.59
C ASN A 285 -24.40 -62.87 6.53
N ALA A 286 -25.55 -62.20 6.53
CA ALA A 286 -26.76 -62.56 7.28
C ALA A 286 -27.99 -61.86 6.67
N LEU A 287 -29.20 -62.42 6.76
CA LEU A 287 -30.43 -61.69 6.39
C LEU A 287 -30.92 -60.83 7.56
N GLY A 288 -31.06 -59.51 7.37
CA GLY A 288 -31.65 -58.61 8.36
C GLY A 288 -30.95 -57.25 8.51
N ALA A 289 -31.49 -56.39 9.38
CA ALA A 289 -30.86 -55.11 9.74
C ALA A 289 -29.57 -55.37 10.52
N GLY A 290 -28.43 -54.87 10.03
CA GLY A 290 -27.08 -55.23 10.51
C GLY A 290 -26.35 -56.23 9.61
N ALA A 291 -26.92 -56.58 8.46
CA ALA A 291 -26.24 -57.35 7.43
C ALA A 291 -25.22 -56.49 6.68
N ASP A 292 -23.95 -56.77 6.92
CA ASP A 292 -22.83 -56.21 6.17
C ASP A 292 -22.81 -56.74 4.73
N ASN A 293 -23.34 -55.95 3.79
CA ASN A 293 -23.30 -56.22 2.36
C ASN A 293 -22.01 -55.65 1.76
N TYR A 294 -20.88 -56.32 2.03
CA TYR A 294 -19.60 -55.98 1.41
C TYR A 294 -19.29 -56.88 0.21
N ILE A 295 -18.69 -56.27 -0.81
CA ILE A 295 -17.96 -56.99 -1.84
C ILE A 295 -16.72 -57.60 -1.15
N ARG A 296 -16.67 -58.93 -1.06
CA ARG A 296 -15.56 -59.65 -0.43
C ARG A 296 -14.89 -60.60 -1.43
N PRO A 297 -13.55 -60.68 -1.46
CA PRO A 297 -12.87 -61.73 -2.19
C PRO A 297 -13.21 -63.08 -1.57
N MET A 298 -13.62 -64.04 -2.40
CA MET A 298 -13.97 -65.39 -1.95
C MET A 298 -13.19 -66.42 -2.77
N THR A 299 -12.64 -67.43 -2.10
CA THR A 299 -11.92 -68.51 -2.78
C THR A 299 -12.89 -69.34 -3.65
N PRO A 300 -12.42 -69.93 -4.75
CA PRO A 300 -13.25 -70.78 -5.60
C PRO A 300 -13.96 -71.91 -4.82
N ALA A 301 -13.31 -72.48 -3.80
CA ALA A 301 -13.90 -73.53 -2.95
C ALA A 301 -15.13 -73.04 -2.16
N ARG A 302 -15.09 -71.81 -1.66
CA ARG A 302 -16.19 -71.22 -0.90
C ARG A 302 -17.35 -70.80 -1.82
N ALA A 303 -17.04 -70.33 -3.03
CA ALA A 303 -18.05 -70.07 -4.06
C ALA A 303 -18.75 -71.36 -4.50
N ALA A 304 -17.99 -72.45 -4.70
CA ALA A 304 -18.55 -73.76 -5.02
C ALA A 304 -19.50 -74.27 -3.92
N ALA A 305 -19.12 -74.14 -2.64
CA ALA A 305 -19.95 -74.55 -1.51
C ALA A 305 -21.33 -73.87 -1.47
N LEU A 306 -21.41 -72.59 -1.87
CA LEU A 306 -22.67 -71.85 -1.94
C LEU A 306 -23.55 -72.28 -3.12
N LEU A 307 -22.94 -72.74 -4.22
CA LEU A 307 -23.65 -73.22 -5.42
C LEU A 307 -24.06 -74.70 -5.35
N THR A 308 -23.40 -75.48 -4.47
CA THR A 308 -23.58 -76.93 -4.28
C THR A 308 -25.03 -77.40 -4.07
N PRO A 309 -25.94 -76.64 -3.41
CA PRO A 309 -27.34 -77.06 -3.25
C PRO A 309 -28.12 -77.24 -4.57
N SER A 310 -27.59 -76.78 -5.71
CA SER A 310 -28.29 -76.75 -7.00
C SER A 310 -27.95 -77.91 -7.96
N MET A 311 -27.09 -78.86 -7.56
CA MET A 311 -26.67 -80.00 -8.41
C MET A 311 -27.24 -81.32 -7.87
N GLN A 312 -28.22 -81.92 -8.56
CA GLN A 312 -29.15 -82.93 -8.01
C GLN A 312 -28.75 -84.42 -8.13
N LEU A 313 -27.51 -84.78 -8.51
CA LEU A 313 -27.04 -86.17 -8.51
C LEU A 313 -25.59 -86.23 -7.99
N GLN A 314 -25.44 -86.16 -6.67
CA GLN A 314 -24.13 -86.05 -6.02
C GLN A 314 -23.66 -87.35 -5.39
N ARG A 315 -24.54 -88.34 -5.22
CA ARG A 315 -24.23 -89.61 -4.55
C ARG A 315 -24.31 -90.75 -5.55
N PHE A 316 -23.30 -91.62 -5.54
CA PHE A 316 -23.20 -92.79 -6.41
C PHE A 316 -22.96 -94.04 -5.59
N TYR A 317 -23.62 -95.13 -5.99
CA TYR A 317 -23.40 -96.45 -5.45
C TYR A 317 -23.10 -97.42 -6.58
N GLU A 318 -22.12 -98.30 -6.34
CA GLU A 318 -21.84 -99.47 -7.15
C GLU A 318 -21.69 -100.68 -6.21
N SER A 319 -22.37 -101.79 -6.54
CA SER A 319 -22.19 -103.03 -5.79
C SER A 319 -20.92 -103.76 -6.20
N ALA A 320 -20.28 -104.48 -5.27
CA ALA A 320 -19.30 -105.51 -5.65
C ALA A 320 -19.93 -106.54 -6.62
N PRO A 321 -19.15 -107.21 -7.49
CA PRO A 321 -19.68 -108.20 -8.44
C PRO A 321 -20.45 -109.33 -7.74
N GLN A 322 -21.71 -109.51 -8.10
CA GLN A 322 -22.63 -110.46 -7.47
C GLN A 322 -22.80 -111.71 -8.31
N THR A 323 -22.82 -112.87 -7.64
CA THR A 323 -23.30 -114.12 -8.24
C THR A 323 -24.81 -114.16 -8.08
N TRP A 324 -25.58 -114.34 -9.14
CA TRP A 324 -27.02 -114.56 -8.99
C TRP A 324 -27.37 -116.05 -9.00
N THR A 325 -28.55 -116.34 -8.46
CA THR A 325 -29.20 -117.65 -8.52
C THR A 325 -30.51 -117.48 -9.29
N ASN A 326 -30.78 -118.37 -10.25
CA ASN A 326 -32.02 -118.34 -11.02
C ASN A 326 -33.24 -118.48 -10.11
N GLY A 327 -34.24 -117.60 -10.29
CA GLY A 327 -35.43 -117.52 -9.44
C GLY A 327 -35.17 -116.97 -8.03
N GLY A 328 -33.92 -116.61 -7.71
CA GLY A 328 -33.52 -116.08 -6.41
C GLY A 328 -33.71 -114.57 -6.29
N THR A 329 -33.57 -114.08 -5.06
CA THR A 329 -33.55 -112.65 -4.74
C THR A 329 -32.29 -112.28 -3.99
N LEU A 330 -31.72 -111.11 -4.30
CA LEU A 330 -30.55 -110.53 -3.65
C LEU A 330 -30.91 -109.15 -3.11
N THR A 331 -30.41 -108.78 -1.93
CA THR A 331 -30.62 -107.44 -1.34
C THR A 331 -29.27 -106.78 -1.11
N LEU A 332 -29.07 -105.58 -1.67
CA LEU A 332 -27.80 -104.86 -1.64
C LEU A 332 -27.99 -103.52 -0.92
N ALA A 333 -27.29 -103.31 0.19
CA ALA A 333 -27.28 -102.02 0.86
C ALA A 333 -26.47 -101.00 0.04
N HIS A 334 -27.08 -99.86 -0.30
CA HIS A 334 -26.46 -98.86 -1.18
C HIS A 334 -25.91 -97.62 -0.46
N GLY A 335 -26.26 -97.40 0.80
CA GLY A 335 -25.68 -96.32 1.62
C GLY A 335 -26.01 -94.89 1.17
N LEU A 336 -26.83 -94.70 0.13
CA LEU A 336 -27.17 -93.37 -0.42
C LEU A 336 -28.08 -92.56 0.52
N GLY A 337 -28.71 -93.21 1.51
CA GLY A 337 -29.54 -92.59 2.55
C GLY A 337 -30.89 -92.07 2.07
N VAL A 338 -31.18 -92.17 0.77
CA VAL A 338 -32.43 -91.83 0.11
C VAL A 338 -32.68 -92.84 -1.01
N ARG A 339 -33.94 -92.95 -1.45
CA ARG A 339 -34.26 -93.78 -2.62
C ARG A 339 -33.57 -93.18 -3.85
N PRO A 340 -32.71 -93.92 -4.56
CA PRO A 340 -32.04 -93.43 -5.77
C PRO A 340 -33.02 -93.05 -6.86
N ASN A 341 -32.72 -91.97 -7.58
CA ASN A 341 -33.52 -91.49 -8.71
C ASN A 341 -33.20 -92.27 -9.99
N ILE A 342 -31.95 -92.74 -10.14
CA ILE A 342 -31.49 -93.54 -11.28
C ILE A 342 -30.86 -94.81 -10.73
N TYR A 343 -31.19 -95.97 -11.30
CA TYR A 343 -30.66 -97.26 -10.88
C TYR A 343 -30.71 -98.27 -12.03
N HIS A 344 -29.61 -98.97 -12.26
CA HIS A 344 -29.43 -99.89 -13.38
C HIS A 344 -28.67 -101.15 -12.96
N ALA A 345 -28.98 -102.26 -13.64
CA ALA A 345 -28.27 -103.52 -13.50
C ALA A 345 -27.31 -103.69 -14.67
N TYR A 346 -26.04 -103.92 -14.37
CA TYR A 346 -24.99 -104.20 -15.33
C TYR A 346 -24.54 -105.65 -15.15
N ALA A 347 -24.03 -106.25 -16.23
CA ALA A 347 -23.37 -107.55 -16.17
C ALA A 347 -21.96 -107.42 -16.72
N THR A 348 -20.98 -107.95 -15.99
CA THR A 348 -19.57 -107.99 -16.38
C THR A 348 -19.17 -109.42 -16.73
N CYS A 349 -18.58 -109.59 -17.90
CA CYS A 349 -18.08 -110.86 -18.38
C CYS A 349 -16.83 -111.23 -17.59
N ILE A 350 -16.76 -112.42 -17.02
CA ILE A 350 -15.59 -112.95 -16.29
C ILE A 350 -14.87 -114.06 -17.06
N SER A 351 -15.52 -114.64 -18.07
CA SER A 351 -14.94 -115.60 -19.02
C SER A 351 -15.72 -115.55 -20.33
N ALA A 352 -15.03 -115.73 -21.46
CA ALA A 352 -15.57 -115.48 -22.79
C ALA A 352 -16.93 -116.18 -23.04
N ASP A 353 -17.94 -115.41 -23.42
CA ASP A 353 -19.31 -115.91 -23.58
C ASP A 353 -20.12 -115.04 -24.56
N GLY A 354 -20.78 -115.69 -25.52
CA GLY A 354 -21.60 -115.10 -26.58
C GLY A 354 -21.02 -113.89 -27.34
N GLY A 355 -19.71 -113.92 -27.55
CA GLY A 355 -18.96 -112.92 -28.31
C GLY A 355 -18.31 -111.84 -27.44
N TYR A 356 -18.58 -111.82 -26.14
CA TYR A 356 -17.96 -110.88 -25.20
C TYR A 356 -16.69 -111.46 -24.60
N SER A 357 -15.70 -110.60 -24.38
CA SER A 357 -14.44 -110.92 -23.72
C SER A 357 -14.52 -110.68 -22.21
N ALA A 358 -13.70 -111.39 -21.43
CA ALA A 358 -13.61 -111.15 -19.99
C ALA A 358 -13.21 -109.69 -19.71
N GLY A 359 -13.93 -109.02 -18.82
CA GLY A 359 -13.78 -107.60 -18.47
C GLY A 359 -14.80 -106.68 -19.15
N GLU A 360 -15.48 -107.12 -20.21
CA GLU A 360 -16.52 -106.31 -20.84
C GLU A 360 -17.78 -106.24 -19.99
N GLU A 361 -18.41 -105.06 -19.97
CA GLU A 361 -19.61 -104.80 -19.20
C GLU A 361 -20.74 -104.34 -20.10
N ILE A 362 -21.94 -104.85 -19.88
CA ILE A 362 -23.14 -104.39 -20.55
C ILE A 362 -24.21 -103.96 -19.56
N LEU A 363 -24.99 -102.96 -19.96
CA LEU A 363 -26.25 -102.65 -19.28
C LEU A 363 -27.25 -103.76 -19.57
N LEU A 364 -27.80 -104.39 -18.53
CA LEU A 364 -28.90 -105.31 -18.67
C LEU A 364 -30.19 -104.52 -18.90
N ALA A 365 -30.80 -104.75 -20.06
CA ALA A 365 -32.12 -104.20 -20.32
C ALA A 365 -33.13 -104.75 -19.30
N ALA A 366 -33.98 -103.88 -18.77
CA ALA A 366 -35.15 -104.30 -18.02
C ALA A 366 -36.12 -104.98 -19.01
N TRP A 367 -36.05 -106.30 -19.06
CA TRP A 367 -36.84 -107.11 -19.98
C TRP A 367 -37.99 -107.80 -19.25
N ALA A 368 -39.20 -107.71 -19.81
CA ALA A 368 -40.33 -108.55 -19.48
C ALA A 368 -40.80 -109.22 -20.77
N SER A 369 -40.83 -110.56 -20.80
CA SER A 369 -41.47 -111.31 -21.89
C SER A 369 -42.94 -111.55 -21.52
N ASP A 370 -43.83 -111.48 -22.52
CA ASP A 370 -45.26 -111.81 -22.40
C ASP A 370 -45.51 -113.33 -22.42
N ALA A 371 -44.55 -114.11 -22.91
CA ALA A 371 -44.47 -115.55 -22.69
C ALA A 371 -44.07 -115.86 -21.23
N ALA A 372 -44.59 -116.95 -20.66
CA ALA A 372 -44.33 -117.40 -19.28
C ALA A 372 -42.90 -117.94 -19.05
N ASP A 373 -41.90 -117.30 -19.65
CA ASP A 373 -40.53 -117.76 -19.73
C ASP A 373 -39.67 -117.27 -18.56
N GLY A 374 -40.15 -116.32 -17.73
CA GLY A 374 -39.52 -115.95 -16.46
C GLY A 374 -38.02 -115.58 -16.57
N ARG A 375 -37.66 -114.67 -17.48
CA ARG A 375 -36.28 -114.21 -17.72
C ARG A 375 -36.11 -112.72 -17.42
N GLY A 376 -34.89 -112.32 -17.04
CA GLY A 376 -34.53 -110.91 -16.81
C GLY A 376 -34.18 -110.59 -15.35
N VAL A 377 -33.98 -109.30 -15.08
CA VAL A 377 -33.67 -108.76 -13.74
C VAL A 377 -34.59 -107.59 -13.42
N SER A 378 -35.12 -107.57 -12.20
CA SER A 378 -35.91 -106.45 -11.67
C SER A 378 -35.20 -105.83 -10.48
N LEU A 379 -35.07 -104.50 -10.49
CA LEU A 379 -34.50 -103.71 -9.40
C LEU A 379 -35.61 -102.94 -8.70
N ARG A 380 -35.65 -103.06 -7.37
CA ARG A 380 -36.58 -102.35 -6.50
C ARG A 380 -35.80 -101.66 -5.39
N PRO A 381 -35.39 -100.40 -5.61
CA PRO A 381 -34.67 -99.66 -4.59
C PRO A 381 -35.62 -99.00 -3.59
N ASP A 382 -35.21 -99.02 -2.33
CA ASP A 382 -35.75 -98.22 -1.23
C ASP A 382 -34.69 -97.22 -0.74
N ALA A 383 -34.87 -96.64 0.45
CA ALA A 383 -33.95 -95.63 0.98
C ALA A 383 -32.57 -96.15 1.41
N THR A 384 -32.44 -97.47 1.62
CA THR A 384 -31.25 -98.10 2.19
C THR A 384 -30.74 -99.28 1.37
N ASN A 385 -31.63 -99.96 0.64
CA ASN A 385 -31.32 -101.18 -0.09
C ASN A 385 -31.88 -101.19 -1.52
N ILE A 386 -31.23 -101.95 -2.39
CA ILE A 386 -31.72 -102.32 -3.70
C ILE A 386 -32.00 -103.80 -3.69
N LYS A 387 -33.29 -104.16 -3.78
CA LYS A 387 -33.70 -105.54 -3.95
C LYS A 387 -33.65 -105.92 -5.43
N VAL A 388 -32.89 -106.96 -5.72
CA VAL A 388 -32.69 -107.54 -7.04
C VAL A 388 -33.47 -108.85 -7.10
N VAL A 389 -34.34 -108.99 -8.10
CA VAL A 389 -35.11 -110.22 -8.35
C VAL A 389 -34.71 -110.80 -9.70
N MET A 390 -34.34 -112.07 -9.71
CA MET A 390 -33.81 -112.75 -10.89
C MET A 390 -34.86 -113.69 -11.47
N GLY A 391 -35.01 -113.68 -12.80
CA GLY A 391 -35.88 -114.62 -13.49
C GLY A 391 -35.51 -116.09 -13.23
N ALA A 392 -36.51 -116.97 -13.14
CA ALA A 392 -36.34 -118.41 -12.95
C ALA A 392 -35.53 -119.08 -14.06
N ASN A 393 -35.56 -118.53 -15.28
CA ASN A 393 -34.82 -119.05 -16.42
C ASN A 393 -33.55 -118.25 -16.77
N GLY A 394 -33.14 -117.33 -15.88
CA GLY A 394 -31.88 -116.59 -15.96
C GLY A 394 -31.99 -115.23 -16.64
N LEU A 395 -30.83 -114.70 -17.04
CA LEU A 395 -30.70 -113.42 -17.74
C LEU A 395 -30.74 -113.60 -19.26
N VAL A 396 -31.20 -112.58 -19.97
CA VAL A 396 -31.17 -112.51 -21.44
C VAL A 396 -30.26 -111.36 -21.84
N MET A 397 -29.34 -111.64 -22.75
CA MET A 397 -28.35 -110.69 -23.25
C MET A 397 -28.35 -110.75 -24.77
N LEU A 398 -28.10 -109.61 -25.44
CA LEU A 398 -27.85 -109.62 -26.89
C LEU A 398 -26.41 -110.05 -27.15
N SER A 399 -26.17 -110.89 -28.15
CA SER A 399 -24.80 -111.27 -28.53
C SER A 399 -24.01 -110.08 -29.08
N ALA A 400 -22.72 -110.04 -28.78
CA ALA A 400 -21.80 -109.02 -29.27
C ALA A 400 -21.55 -109.14 -30.80
N THR A 401 -21.82 -110.31 -31.39
CA THR A 401 -21.41 -110.65 -32.75
C THR A 401 -22.60 -110.86 -33.70
N GLY A 402 -23.82 -111.05 -33.17
CA GLY A 402 -25.03 -111.19 -33.97
C GLY A 402 -26.26 -110.70 -33.20
N GLY A 403 -27.19 -110.02 -33.89
CA GLY A 403 -28.36 -109.35 -33.29
C GLY A 403 -29.44 -110.28 -32.72
N TYR A 404 -29.07 -111.42 -32.13
CA TYR A 404 -29.96 -112.36 -31.46
C TYR A 404 -29.76 -112.31 -29.95
N SER A 405 -30.86 -112.52 -29.23
CA SER A 405 -30.83 -112.75 -27.79
C SER A 405 -30.36 -114.17 -27.51
N TYR A 406 -29.37 -114.33 -26.64
CA TYR A 406 -28.93 -115.65 -26.20
C TYR A 406 -28.98 -115.75 -24.68
N LYS A 407 -29.22 -116.98 -24.23
CA LYS A 407 -29.15 -117.34 -22.82
C LYS A 407 -27.70 -117.66 -22.51
N SER A 408 -26.99 -116.73 -21.89
CA SER A 408 -25.76 -117.07 -21.18
C SER A 408 -26.13 -117.96 -19.98
N ASN A 409 -25.28 -118.92 -19.60
CA ASN A 409 -25.47 -119.69 -18.36
C ASN A 409 -24.56 -119.09 -17.27
N PRO A 410 -24.99 -118.02 -16.60
CA PRO A 410 -24.02 -116.95 -16.48
C PRO A 410 -23.33 -116.90 -15.10
N SER A 411 -23.64 -117.75 -14.11
CA SER A 411 -22.98 -117.65 -12.78
C SER A 411 -21.48 -117.99 -12.81
N SER A 412 -21.04 -118.71 -13.86
CA SER A 412 -19.66 -119.09 -14.13
C SER A 412 -18.94 -118.18 -15.15
N THR A 413 -19.68 -117.45 -15.99
CA THR A 413 -19.12 -116.61 -17.07
C THR A 413 -19.40 -115.11 -16.92
N TRP A 414 -20.33 -114.71 -16.04
CA TRP A 414 -20.70 -113.32 -15.78
C TRP A 414 -20.93 -113.05 -14.28
N LYS A 415 -20.82 -111.77 -13.89
CA LYS A 415 -21.24 -111.25 -12.59
C LYS A 415 -22.15 -110.03 -12.75
N LEU A 416 -23.06 -109.85 -11.80
CA LEU A 416 -24.01 -108.74 -11.79
C LEU A 416 -23.46 -107.56 -10.97
N ILE A 417 -23.56 -106.34 -11.48
CA ILE A 417 -23.19 -105.10 -10.80
C ILE A 417 -24.40 -104.16 -10.82
N ILE A 418 -24.80 -103.65 -9.65
CA ILE A 418 -25.87 -102.67 -9.55
C ILE A 418 -25.27 -101.30 -9.32
N ARG A 419 -25.70 -100.33 -10.15
CA ARG A 419 -25.32 -98.92 -10.01
C ARG A 419 -26.53 -98.05 -9.73
N ALA A 420 -26.38 -97.07 -8.86
CA ALA A 420 -27.45 -96.15 -8.51
C ALA A 420 -26.94 -94.73 -8.20
N TRP A 421 -27.76 -93.72 -8.48
CA TRP A 421 -27.47 -92.30 -8.26
C TRP A 421 -28.59 -91.59 -7.51
N ALA A 422 -28.22 -90.72 -6.57
CA ALA A 422 -29.12 -89.94 -5.73
C ALA A 422 -28.68 -88.48 -5.55
#